data_AF-A0A530CHP2-F1
#
_entry.id   AF-A0A530CHP2-F1
#
_cell.length_a   1.000
_cell.length_b   1.000
_cell.length_c   1.000
_cell.angle_alpha   90.00
_cell.angle_beta   90.00
_cell.angle_gamma   90.00
#
_symmetry.space_group_name_H-M   'P 1'
#
loop_
_entity.id
_entity.type
_entity.pdbx_description
1 polymer ?
#
loop_
_entity_poly.entity_id
_entity_poly.type
_entity_poly.pdbx_seq_one_letter_code
_entity_poly.pdbx_strand_id
1 'polypeptide(L)' 'MGPRQEELLSYFQGLAPVGQPVEVPLAWIAQDLGFNTRQAIRNLIADLISHRAIHKVAVGALASSGVLVVLKRVEQRP' A
#
# COMPACT_ATOMS: atom_id res chain seq x y z
N MET A 1 1.12 0.63 -14.03
CA MET A 1 0.61 1.30 -12.82
C MET A 1 0.92 2.78 -12.96
N GLY A 2 0.22 3.67 -12.25
CA GLY A 2 0.54 5.10 -12.25
C GLY A 2 1.54 5.46 -11.14
N PRO A 3 2.07 6.70 -11.14
CA PRO A 3 3.14 7.12 -10.24
C PRO A 3 2.73 7.08 -8.75
N ARG A 4 1.47 7.41 -8.44
CA ARG A 4 0.95 7.33 -7.06
C ARG A 4 0.78 5.89 -6.56
N GLN A 5 0.43 4.95 -7.45
CA GLN A 5 0.38 3.53 -7.08
C GLN A 5 1.79 3.01 -6.79
N GLU A 6 2.78 3.37 -7.61
CA GLU A 6 4.17 2.97 -7.42
C GLU A 6 4.77 3.55 -6.14
N GLU A 7 4.49 4.81 -5.83
CA GLU A 7 4.88 5.46 -4.57
C GLU A 7 4.33 4.71 -3.35
N LEU A 8 3.03 4.41 -3.34
CA LEU A 8 2.40 3.67 -2.24
C LEU A 8 2.91 2.23 -2.14
N LEU A 9 3.18 1.57 -3.28
CA LEU A 9 3.75 0.23 -3.31
C LEU A 9 5.18 0.20 -2.76
N SER A 10 6.00 1.20 -3.13
CA SER A 10 7.36 1.39 -2.62
C SER A 10 7.35 1.63 -1.11
N TYR A 11 6.42 2.45 -0.63
CA TYR A 11 6.21 2.67 0.81
C TYR A 11 5.99 1.35 1.57
N PHE A 12 5.08 0.48 1.10
CA PHE A 12 4.85 -0.82 1.76
C PHE A 12 6.08 -1.75 1.69
N GLN A 13 6.84 -1.73 0.59
CA GLN A 13 8.09 -2.51 0.47
C GLN A 13 9.17 -2.04 1.44
N GLY A 14 9.19 -0.76 1.80
CA GLY A 14 10.09 -0.21 2.81
C GLY A 14 9.76 -0.64 4.24
N LEU A 15 8.51 -1.03 4.50
CA LEU A 15 8.04 -1.42 5.83
C LEU A 15 8.21 -2.91 6.13
N ALA A 16 8.09 -3.76 5.10
CA ALA A 16 8.24 -5.20 5.25
C ALA A 16 8.82 -5.84 3.98
N PRO A 17 9.58 -6.95 4.11
CA PRO A 17 9.97 -7.73 2.95
C PRO A 17 8.77 -8.18 2.11
N VAL A 18 8.97 -8.33 0.81
CA VAL A 18 7.96 -8.92 -0.09
C VAL A 18 7.54 -10.31 0.42
N GLY A 19 6.25 -10.58 0.41
CA GLY A 19 5.68 -11.82 0.95
C GLY A 19 5.38 -11.79 2.46
N GLN A 20 5.87 -10.79 3.20
CA GLN A 20 5.53 -10.62 4.62
C GLN A 20 4.29 -9.73 4.79
N PRO A 21 3.44 -10.02 5.80
CA PRO A 21 2.30 -9.19 6.12
C PRO A 21 2.74 -7.88 6.77
N VAL A 22 2.07 -6.79 6.39
CA VAL A 22 2.23 -5.45 6.97
C VAL A 22 0.86 -4.85 7.22
N GLU A 23 0.69 -4.15 8.34
CA GLU A 23 -0.48 -3.34 8.63
C GLU A 23 -0.03 -1.93 8.99
N VAL A 24 -0.66 -0.92 8.38
CA VAL A 24 -0.26 0.47 8.58
C VAL A 24 -1.49 1.34 8.87
N PRO A 25 -1.41 2.23 9.89
CA PRO A 25 -2.41 3.26 10.09
C PRO A 25 -2.51 4.17 8.85
N LEU A 26 -3.73 4.44 8.38
CA LEU A 26 -3.95 5.34 7.23
C LEU A 26 -3.44 6.76 7.48
N ALA A 27 -3.33 7.16 8.76
CA ALA A 27 -2.77 8.45 9.15
C ALA A 27 -1.27 8.55 8.84
N TRP A 28 -0.51 7.48 9.01
CA TRP A 28 0.93 7.46 8.71
C TRP A 28 1.17 7.54 7.21
N ILE A 29 0.44 6.74 6.43
CA ILE A 29 0.47 6.82 4.97
C ILE A 29 0.12 8.24 4.49
N ALA A 30 -0.88 8.87 5.11
CA ALA A 30 -1.30 10.21 4.75
C ALA A 30 -0.21 11.26 5.02
N GLN A 31 0.45 11.15 6.17
CA GLN A 31 1.54 12.02 6.56
C GLN A 31 2.78 11.83 5.68
N ASP A 32 3.19 10.59 5.48
CA ASP A 32 4.45 10.25 4.80
C ASP A 32 4.38 10.50 3.29
N LEU A 33 3.22 10.28 2.66
CA LEU A 33 3.03 10.39 1.21
C LEU A 33 2.20 11.63 0.78
N GLY A 34 1.86 12.49 1.74
CA GLY A 34 1.13 13.73 1.51
C GLY A 34 -0.28 13.53 0.93
N PHE A 35 -1.03 12.56 1.46
CA PHE A 35 -2.43 12.37 1.06
C PHE A 35 -3.38 13.24 1.88
N ASN A 36 -4.28 13.92 1.18
CA ASN A 36 -5.27 14.81 1.81
C ASN A 36 -6.51 14.08 2.33
N THR A 37 -6.74 12.83 1.93
CA THR A 37 -7.90 12.04 2.40
C THR A 37 -7.57 10.56 2.58
N ARG A 38 -8.21 9.93 3.57
CA ARG A 38 -8.15 8.47 3.75
C ARG A 38 -8.78 7.72 2.58
N GLN A 39 -9.77 8.32 1.92
CA GLN A 39 -10.43 7.69 0.78
C GLN A 39 -9.50 7.54 -0.43
N ALA A 40 -8.67 8.55 -0.72
CA ALA A 40 -7.69 8.46 -1.78
C ALA A 40 -6.70 7.29 -1.56
N ILE A 41 -6.24 7.11 -0.32
CA ILE A 41 -5.37 5.98 0.05
C ILE A 41 -6.08 4.65 -0.17
N ARG A 42 -7.33 4.52 0.27
CA ARG A 42 -8.11 3.27 0.09
C ARG A 42 -8.33 2.94 -1.39
N ASN A 43 -8.59 3.95 -2.22
CA ASN A 43 -8.73 3.76 -3.67
C ASN A 43 -7.43 3.23 -4.28
N LEU A 44 -6.27 3.81 -3.92
CA LEU A 44 -4.98 3.31 -4.39
C LEU A 44 -4.65 1.90 -3.89
N ILE A 45 -4.99 1.57 -2.64
CA ILE A 45 -4.88 0.19 -2.13
C ILE A 45 -5.74 -0.75 -2.97
N ALA A 46 -6.97 -0.37 -3.30
CA ALA A 46 -7.85 -1.17 -4.16
C ALA A 46 -7.27 -1.36 -5.57
N ASP A 47 -6.70 -0.31 -6.16
CA ASP A 47 -6.00 -0.39 -7.44
C ASP A 47 -4.81 -1.36 -7.39
N LEU A 48 -3.98 -1.28 -6.34
CA LEU A 48 -2.84 -2.17 -6.16
C LEU A 48 -3.26 -3.64 -6.01
N ILE A 49 -4.40 -3.91 -5.36
CA ILE A 49 -5.00 -5.25 -5.28
C ILE A 49 -5.45 -5.71 -6.68
N SER A 50 -6.15 -4.85 -7.43
CA SER A 50 -6.61 -5.14 -8.79
C SER A 50 -5.45 -5.47 -9.74
N HIS A 51 -4.32 -4.77 -9.61
CA HIS A 51 -3.10 -5.03 -10.36
C HIS A 51 -2.27 -6.24 -9.86
N ARG A 52 -2.76 -6.96 -8.85
CA ARG A 52 -2.06 -8.05 -8.17
C ARG A 52 -0.67 -7.64 -7.68
N ALA A 53 -0.50 -6.39 -7.27
CA ALA A 53 0.73 -5.87 -6.69
C ALA A 53 0.80 -6.14 -5.19
N ILE A 54 -0.36 -6.15 -4.52
CA ILE A 54 -0.53 -6.52 -3.12
C ILE A 54 -1.73 -7.47 -2.97
N HIS A 55 -1.78 -8.19 -1.86
CA HIS A 55 -2.92 -8.99 -1.43
C HIS A 55 -3.39 -8.53 -0.05
N LYS A 56 -4.71 -8.42 0.17
CA LYS A 56 -5.27 -8.07 1.48
C LYS A 56 -5.65 -9.34 2.22
N VAL A 57 -4.96 -9.60 3.34
CA VAL A 57 -5.12 -10.82 4.15
C VAL A 57 -6.22 -10.65 5.19
N ALA A 58 -6.38 -9.45 5.73
CA ALA A 58 -7.41 -9.16 6.73
C ALA A 58 -7.94 -7.72 6.58
N VAL A 59 -9.22 -7.55 6.92
CA VAL A 59 -9.84 -6.24 7.07
C VAL A 59 -9.49 -5.70 8.45
N GLY A 60 -8.64 -4.67 8.51
CA GLY A 60 -8.28 -4.00 9.76
C GLY A 60 -9.35 -3.03 10.23
N ALA A 61 -9.09 -2.38 11.37
CA ALA A 61 -9.94 -1.31 11.90
C ALA A 61 -10.12 -0.17 10.87
N LEU A 62 -11.18 0.63 11.02
CA LEU A 62 -11.51 1.72 10.06
C LEU A 62 -10.33 2.66 9.77
N ALA A 63 -9.43 2.87 10.74
CA ALA A 63 -8.26 3.75 10.61
C ALA A 63 -7.01 3.06 10.02
N SER A 64 -7.11 1.80 9.58
CA SER A 64 -6.01 0.96 9.07
C SER A 64 -6.14 0.66 7.58
N SER A 65 -5.01 0.36 6.93
CA SER A 65 -4.97 -0.25 5.59
C SER A 65 -5.62 -1.65 5.56
N GLY A 66 -5.71 -2.30 6.73
CA GLY A 66 -5.80 -3.74 6.88
C GLY A 66 -4.44 -4.41 6.72
N VAL A 67 -4.39 -5.72 6.97
CA VAL A 67 -3.16 -6.50 6.80
C VAL A 67 -2.99 -6.78 5.30
N LEU A 68 -1.87 -6.31 4.75
CA LEU A 68 -1.51 -6.39 3.35
C LEU A 68 -0.25 -7.23 3.20
N VAL A 69 -0.12 -7.94 2.08
CA VAL A 69 1.11 -8.61 1.67
C VAL A 69 1.52 -8.07 0.32
N VAL A 70 2.73 -7.53 0.22
CA VAL A 70 3.28 -7.11 -1.07
C VAL A 70 3.67 -8.34 -1.88
N LEU A 71 3.19 -8.42 -3.13
CA LEU A 71 3.44 -9.54 -4.04
C LEU A 71 4.50 -9.24 -5.09
N LYS A 72 4.67 -7.98 -5.46
CA LYS A 72 5.59 -7.55 -6.53
C LYS A 72 6.53 -6.47 -6.01
N ARG A 73 7.79 -6.51 -6.46
CA ARG A 73 8.73 -5.38 -6.32
C ARG A 73 8.42 -4.32 -7.37
N VAL A 74 8.65 -3.05 -7.05
CA VAL A 74 8.71 -2.03 -8.11
C VAL A 74 9.95 -2.36 -8.93
N GLU A 75 9.79 -2.58 -10.24
CA GLU A 75 10.93 -2.84 -11.11
C GLU A 75 11.86 -1.62 -11.09
N GLN A 76 13.01 -1.74 -10.45
CA GLN A 76 14.08 -0.76 -10.58
C GLN A 76 14.64 -0.92 -12.00
N ARG A 77 14.23 -0.04 -12.92
CA ARG A 77 14.87 0.03 -14.22
C ARG A 77 16.32 0.51 -14.01
N PRO A 78 17.32 -0.24 -14.52
CA PRO A 78 18.72 0.18 -14.49
C PRO A 78 18.97 1.41 -15.37
#